data_AF-A0A225W3K7-F1
#
_entry.id   AF-A0A225W3K7-F1
#
_cell.length_a   1.000
_cell.length_b   1.000
_cell.length_c   1.000
_cell.angle_alpha   90.00
_cell.angle_beta   90.00
_cell.angle_gamma   90.00
#
_symmetry.space_group_name_H-M   'P 1'
#
loop_
_entity.id
_entity.type
_entity.pdbx_description
1 polymer ?
#
loop_
_entity_poly.entity_id
_entity_poly.type
_entity_poly.pdbx_seq_one_letter_code
_entity_poly.pdbx_strand_id
1 'polypeptide(L)'
;MQFIQKSTSREYFLPFFDQLARHTKVVPMNSDVDYRFLCEPVGGEETFLSPLTAATKRKMDVVYQDLLILGGEDAVANSGAVQDELLRVLVMMGRTLVVRSSTKSGVCRASFSLLCNAEKGAADYKALAEYFHTLVLDDVQP
;
A
#
# COMPACT_ATOMS: atom_id res chain seq x y z
N MET A 1 11.04 18.21 -7.13
CA MET A 1 12.45 17.86 -6.79
C MET A 1 12.80 18.16 -5.32
N GLN A 2 11.83 18.19 -4.38
CA GLN A 2 12.05 18.53 -2.96
C GLN A 2 12.27 17.33 -2.04
N PHE A 3 12.00 16.10 -2.50
CA PHE A 3 11.98 14.90 -1.65
C PHE A 3 13.38 14.41 -1.19
N ILE A 4 14.46 14.80 -1.86
CA ILE A 4 15.83 14.33 -1.54
C ILE A 4 16.51 15.26 -0.52
N GLN A 5 15.80 16.28 -0.01
CA GLN A 5 16.46 17.29 0.81
C GLN A 5 16.98 16.78 2.17
N LYS A 6 16.45 15.68 2.70
CA LYS A 6 16.80 15.12 4.02
C LYS A 6 17.35 13.68 3.98
N SER A 7 17.86 13.18 2.85
CA SER A 7 18.43 11.83 2.82
C SER A 7 19.95 11.84 3.07
N THR A 8 20.44 10.90 3.87
CA THR A 8 21.88 10.68 4.16
C THR A 8 22.72 10.47 2.90
N SER A 9 22.10 10.00 1.82
CA SER A 9 22.77 9.76 0.54
C SER A 9 22.83 11.00 -0.37
N ARG A 10 22.34 12.16 0.06
CA ARG A 10 22.21 13.37 -0.77
C ARG A 10 23.52 13.78 -1.46
N GLU A 11 24.64 13.74 -0.74
CA GLU A 11 25.94 14.15 -1.27
C GLU A 11 26.39 13.28 -2.45
N TYR A 12 26.00 12.01 -2.48
CA TYR A 12 26.28 11.10 -3.59
C TYR A 12 25.33 11.31 -4.79
N PHE A 13 24.11 11.77 -4.55
CA PHE A 13 23.11 12.02 -5.61
C PHE A 13 23.29 13.37 -6.30
N LEU A 14 23.87 14.37 -5.63
CA LEU A 14 24.02 15.71 -6.21
C LEU A 14 24.86 15.73 -7.50
N PRO A 15 26.06 15.10 -7.57
CA PRO A 15 26.85 15.04 -8.79
C PRO A 15 26.15 14.28 -9.94
N PHE A 16 25.23 13.36 -9.59
CA PHE A 16 24.47 12.61 -10.58
C PHE A 16 23.41 13.47 -11.28
N PHE A 17 22.88 14.51 -10.64
CA PHE A 17 21.91 15.41 -11.30
C PHE A 17 22.51 16.14 -12.51
N ASP A 18 23.77 16.56 -12.44
CA ASP A 18 24.46 17.22 -13.56
C ASP A 18 24.69 16.27 -14.74
N GLN A 19 24.86 14.97 -14.46
CA GLN A 19 24.93 13.95 -15.50
C GLN A 19 23.56 13.70 -16.11
N LEU A 20 22.52 13.57 -15.27
CA LEU A 20 21.15 13.37 -15.72
C LEU A 20 20.69 14.52 -16.62
N ALA A 21 20.94 15.78 -16.22
CA ALA A 21 20.57 16.96 -16.99
C ALA A 21 21.28 17.04 -18.35
N ARG A 22 22.53 16.56 -18.44
CA ARG A 22 23.27 16.53 -19.72
C ARG A 22 22.82 15.44 -20.67
N HIS A 23 22.42 14.29 -20.13
CA HIS A 23 22.13 13.10 -20.93
C HIS A 23 20.64 12.80 -21.10
N THR A 24 19.75 13.57 -20.46
CA THR A 24 18.30 13.39 -20.57
C THR A 24 17.61 14.68 -21.01
N LYS A 25 16.50 14.53 -21.75
CA LYS A 25 15.63 15.64 -22.11
C LYS A 25 14.41 15.60 -21.21
N VAL A 26 14.12 16.71 -20.54
CA VAL A 26 12.87 16.86 -19.79
C VAL A 26 11.71 16.93 -20.78
N VAL A 27 10.80 15.97 -20.70
CA VAL A 27 9.53 15.97 -21.44
C VAL A 27 8.43 16.23 -20.43
N PRO A 28 7.79 17.41 -20.44
CA PRO A 28 6.68 17.69 -19.54
C PRO A 28 5.49 16.81 -19.94
N MET A 29 5.04 15.96 -19.02
CA MET A 29 3.80 15.22 -19.16
C MET A 29 2.66 16.12 -18.67
N ASN A 30 2.36 17.16 -19.45
CA ASN A 30 1.19 18.02 -19.22
C ASN A 30 -0.04 17.29 -19.74
N SER A 31 -0.52 16.33 -18.96
CA SER A 31 -1.80 15.67 -19.17
C SER A 31 -2.81 16.35 -18.24
N ASP A 32 -3.93 16.83 -18.80
CA ASP A 32 -5.08 17.23 -17.99
C ASP A 32 -5.72 16.02 -17.29
N VAL A 33 -5.39 14.82 -17.76
CA VAL A 33 -5.87 13.56 -17.24
C VAL A 33 -4.88 13.01 -16.22
N ASP A 34 -5.32 12.93 -14.98
CA ASP A 34 -4.60 12.24 -13.93
C ASP A 34 -4.97 10.75 -13.95
N TYR A 35 -4.06 9.94 -14.49
CA TYR A 35 -4.23 8.49 -14.63
C TYR A 35 -4.44 7.76 -13.30
N ARG A 36 -4.10 8.38 -12.16
CA ARG A 36 -4.39 7.80 -10.84
C ARG A 36 -5.89 7.80 -10.54
N PHE A 37 -6.63 8.76 -11.09
CA PHE A 37 -8.08 8.85 -10.95
C PHE A 37 -8.84 8.13 -12.08
N LEU A 38 -8.14 7.69 -13.14
CA LEU A 38 -8.75 6.93 -14.24
C LEU A 38 -9.00 5.45 -13.91
N CYS A 39 -8.34 4.91 -12.89
CA CYS A 39 -8.76 3.63 -12.33
C CYS A 39 -10.05 3.87 -11.54
N GLU A 40 -11.18 3.68 -12.21
CA GLU A 40 -12.47 3.48 -11.54
C GLU A 40 -12.25 2.46 -10.42
N PRO A 41 -12.58 2.79 -9.16
CA PRO A 41 -12.45 1.86 -8.06
C PRO A 41 -13.15 0.56 -8.39
N VAL A 42 -12.53 -0.57 -8.05
CA VAL A 42 -13.20 -1.88 -8.15
C VAL A 42 -14.42 -1.84 -7.23
N GLY A 43 -15.61 -1.64 -7.81
CA GLY A 43 -16.88 -1.50 -7.07
C GLY A 43 -17.42 -0.06 -6.89
N GLY A 44 -16.78 0.97 -7.45
CA GLY A 44 -17.27 2.37 -7.42
C GLY A 44 -17.15 3.09 -6.07
N GLU A 45 -16.51 2.45 -5.08
CA GLU A 45 -16.25 2.99 -3.74
C GLU A 45 -15.02 3.92 -3.72
N GLU A 46 -15.05 5.03 -2.99
CA GLU A 46 -13.89 5.92 -2.83
C GLU A 46 -12.66 5.17 -2.27
N THR A 47 -11.61 5.01 -3.08
CA THR A 47 -10.39 4.28 -2.70
C THR A 47 -9.45 5.09 -1.78
N PHE A 48 -9.60 6.42 -1.75
CA PHE A 48 -8.79 7.30 -0.93
C PHE A 48 -9.67 8.11 0.02
N LEU A 49 -9.55 7.85 1.32
CA LEU A 49 -10.35 8.50 2.34
C LEU A 49 -9.51 9.50 3.13
N SER A 50 -9.85 10.78 3.02
CA SER A 50 -9.18 11.89 3.69
C SER A 50 -10.20 12.98 4.01
N PRO A 51 -10.08 13.73 5.14
CA PRO A 51 -9.02 13.68 6.16
C PRO A 51 -9.16 12.51 7.15
N LEU A 52 -8.11 12.28 7.96
CA LEU A 52 -8.11 11.29 9.03
C LEU A 52 -9.09 11.69 10.14
N THR A 53 -10.32 11.21 10.05
CA THR A 53 -11.39 11.44 11.03
C THR A 53 -11.99 10.12 11.50
N ALA A 54 -12.74 10.16 12.60
CA ALA A 54 -13.47 8.98 13.08
C ALA A 54 -14.49 8.47 12.04
N ALA A 55 -15.08 9.34 11.22
CA ALA A 55 -16.01 8.95 10.16
C ALA A 55 -15.28 8.21 9.03
N THR A 56 -14.16 8.76 8.57
CA THR A 56 -13.27 8.14 7.58
C THR A 56 -12.77 6.77 8.04
N LYS A 57 -12.38 6.65 9.31
CA LYS A 57 -11.92 5.37 9.88
C LYS A 57 -13.03 4.31 9.87
N ARG A 58 -14.25 4.67 10.27
CA ARG A 58 -15.40 3.75 10.20
C ARG A 58 -15.70 3.31 8.77
N LYS A 59 -15.63 4.24 7.81
CA LYS A 59 -15.80 3.92 6.39
C LYS A 59 -14.73 2.94 5.92
N MET A 60 -13.46 3.15 6.30
CA MET A 60 -12.38 2.20 6.02
C MET A 60 -12.61 0.83 6.66
N ASP A 61 -13.14 0.79 7.89
CA ASP A 61 -13.46 -0.47 8.57
C ASP A 61 -14.53 -1.26 7.81
N VAL A 62 -15.57 -0.58 7.31
CA VAL A 62 -16.63 -1.20 6.48
C VAL A 62 -16.05 -1.73 5.17
N VAL A 63 -15.33 -0.89 4.40
CA VAL A 63 -14.71 -1.29 3.13
C VAL A 63 -13.75 -2.48 3.33
N TYR A 64 -12.97 -2.48 4.42
CA TYR A 64 -12.10 -3.59 4.74
C TYR A 64 -12.88 -4.91 4.97
N GLN A 65 -13.98 -4.87 5.73
CA GLN A 65 -14.82 -6.06 5.94
C GLN A 65 -15.44 -6.56 4.62
N ASP A 66 -15.90 -5.64 3.77
CA ASP A 66 -16.47 -6.02 2.48
C ASP A 66 -15.42 -6.67 1.57
N LEU A 67 -14.20 -6.12 1.53
CA LEU A 67 -13.07 -6.70 0.80
C LEU A 67 -12.65 -8.07 1.36
N LEU A 68 -12.71 -8.25 2.68
CA LEU A 68 -12.43 -9.54 3.31
C LEU A 68 -13.45 -10.61 2.88
N ILE A 69 -14.72 -10.24 2.70
CA ILE A 69 -15.79 -11.15 2.26
C ILE A 69 -15.65 -11.46 0.76
N LEU A 70 -15.40 -10.44 -0.06
CA LEU A 70 -15.34 -10.56 -1.53
C LEU A 70 -14.04 -11.20 -2.04
N GLY A 71 -12.91 -11.04 -1.33
CA GLY A 71 -11.61 -11.56 -1.75
C GLY A 71 -11.43 -13.08 -1.61
N GLY A 72 -12.39 -13.79 -0.99
CA GLY A 72 -12.33 -15.24 -0.90
C GLY A 72 -12.61 -15.90 -2.25
N GLU A 73 -11.68 -16.74 -2.73
CA GLU A 73 -11.81 -17.52 -3.99
C GLU A 73 -13.08 -18.40 -4.03
N ASP A 74 -13.66 -18.71 -2.85
CA ASP A 74 -14.89 -19.48 -2.68
C ASP A 74 -15.95 -18.73 -1.86
N ALA A 75 -16.38 -17.56 -2.34
CA ALA A 75 -17.48 -16.78 -1.73
C ALA A 75 -18.79 -17.59 -1.58
N VAL A 76 -18.95 -18.70 -2.32
CA VAL A 76 -20.16 -19.55 -2.33
C VAL A 76 -20.06 -20.72 -1.32
N ALA A 77 -18.87 -21.10 -0.85
CA ALA A 77 -18.69 -22.26 0.05
C ALA A 77 -18.37 -21.89 1.52
N ASN A 78 -18.12 -20.62 1.82
CA ASN A 78 -17.64 -20.18 3.13
C ASN A 78 -18.65 -19.31 3.88
N SER A 79 -19.76 -19.91 4.32
CA SER A 79 -20.62 -19.35 5.37
C SER A 79 -19.97 -19.39 6.77
N GLY A 80 -18.65 -19.30 6.85
CA GLY A 80 -17.89 -19.20 8.09
C GLY A 80 -17.44 -17.76 8.28
N ALA A 81 -17.62 -17.21 9.48
CA ALA A 81 -17.22 -15.85 9.80
C ALA A 81 -15.77 -15.59 9.35
N VAL A 82 -15.57 -14.65 8.42
CA VAL A 82 -14.23 -14.18 8.04
C VAL A 82 -13.66 -13.46 9.25
N GLN A 83 -12.67 -14.08 9.90
CA GLN A 83 -12.04 -13.52 11.10
C GLN A 83 -10.82 -12.70 10.69
N ASP A 84 -10.80 -11.43 11.13
CA ASP A 84 -9.62 -10.56 11.08
C ASP A 84 -8.64 -11.00 12.16
N GLU A 85 -7.48 -11.53 11.75
CA GLU A 85 -6.45 -12.05 12.63
C GLU A 85 -5.06 -11.49 12.28
N LEU A 86 -4.12 -11.62 13.22
CA LEU A 86 -2.73 -11.24 12.96
C LEU A 86 -2.04 -12.38 12.20
N LEU A 87 -1.84 -12.18 10.90
CA LEU A 87 -1.13 -13.14 10.06
C LEU A 87 0.36 -12.83 10.03
N ARG A 88 1.16 -13.89 10.17
CA ARG A 88 2.61 -13.85 10.04
C ARG A 88 3.00 -14.16 8.59
N VAL A 89 3.54 -13.17 7.90
CA VAL A 89 4.06 -13.30 6.53
C VAL A 89 5.55 -13.54 6.58
N LEU A 90 5.96 -14.64 5.98
CA LEU A 90 7.32 -15.13 5.96
C LEU A 90 8.10 -14.28 4.97
N VAL A 91 9.25 -13.76 5.38
CA VAL A 91 10.17 -13.03 4.50
C VAL A 91 11.48 -13.82 4.41
N MET A 92 12.23 -13.57 3.35
CA MET A 92 13.58 -14.14 3.16
C MET A 92 14.49 -13.86 4.37
N MET A 93 15.46 -14.76 4.59
CA MET A 93 16.45 -14.68 5.67
C MET A 93 15.85 -14.73 7.09
N GLY A 94 14.70 -15.41 7.28
CA GLY A 94 14.12 -15.65 8.61
C GLY A 94 13.38 -14.45 9.22
N ARG A 95 13.18 -13.38 8.43
CA ARG A 95 12.34 -12.24 8.82
C ARG A 95 10.87 -12.62 8.76
N THR A 96 10.04 -11.90 9.51
CA THR A 96 8.58 -12.08 9.49
C THR A 96 7.90 -10.72 9.61
N LEU A 97 6.84 -10.53 8.85
CA LEU A 97 5.92 -9.39 9.00
C LEU A 97 4.64 -9.86 9.68
N VAL A 98 4.06 -8.99 10.50
CA VAL A 98 2.78 -9.25 11.14
C VAL A 98 1.81 -8.20 10.64
N VAL A 99 0.76 -8.62 9.95
CA VAL A 99 -0.29 -7.74 9.41
C VAL A 99 -1.66 -8.26 9.81
N ARG A 100 -2.67 -7.38 9.82
CA ARG A 100 -4.05 -7.82 9.98
C ARG A 100 -4.54 -8.37 8.64
N SER A 101 -5.17 -9.54 8.67
CA SER A 101 -5.64 -10.21 7.46
C SER A 101 -6.66 -11.27 7.84
N SER A 102 -7.37 -11.79 6.85
CA SER A 102 -7.92 -13.14 6.95
C SER A 102 -7.06 -14.13 6.16
N THR A 103 -6.92 -15.36 6.66
CA THR A 103 -6.21 -16.46 5.98
C THR A 103 -6.85 -16.87 4.65
N LYS A 104 -8.11 -16.50 4.41
CA LYS A 104 -8.90 -16.94 3.25
C LYS A 104 -9.18 -15.87 2.20
N SER A 105 -8.91 -14.59 2.47
CA SER A 105 -9.39 -13.49 1.62
C SER A 105 -8.35 -12.90 0.66
N GLY A 106 -7.07 -13.23 0.80
CA GLY A 106 -6.01 -12.58 0.02
C GLY A 106 -5.89 -11.06 0.25
N VAL A 107 -6.58 -10.52 1.27
CA VAL A 107 -6.61 -9.09 1.61
C VAL A 107 -5.99 -8.87 2.99
N CYS A 108 -5.03 -7.96 3.06
CA CYS A 108 -4.43 -7.53 4.33
C CYS A 108 -4.65 -6.04 4.61
N ARG A 109 -4.54 -5.67 5.88
CA ARG A 109 -4.61 -4.29 6.38
C ARG A 109 -3.40 -3.98 7.26
N ALA A 110 -2.78 -2.84 7.01
CA ALA A 110 -1.60 -2.38 7.73
C ALA A 110 -1.61 -0.86 7.89
N SER A 111 -0.97 -0.35 8.95
CA SER A 111 -0.75 1.09 9.10
C SER A 111 0.47 1.54 8.28
N PHE A 112 0.46 2.81 7.86
CA PHE A 112 1.61 3.44 7.23
C PHE A 112 2.86 3.37 8.11
N SER A 113 2.71 3.55 9.42
CA SER A 113 3.83 3.47 10.35
C SER A 113 4.49 2.09 10.38
N LEU A 114 3.71 1.00 10.29
CA LEU A 114 4.21 -0.36 10.29
C LEU A 114 5.05 -0.68 9.04
N LEU A 115 4.63 -0.18 7.88
CA LEU A 115 5.25 -0.49 6.60
C LEU A 115 6.33 0.51 6.21
N CYS A 116 6.10 1.81 6.41
CA CYS A 116 6.92 2.87 5.84
C CYS A 116 7.80 3.59 6.88
N ASN A 117 7.41 3.62 8.16
CA ASN A 117 8.22 4.24 9.22
C ASN A 117 9.10 3.23 9.99
N ALA A 118 9.12 1.96 9.56
CA ALA A 118 9.95 0.92 10.11
C ALA A 118 11.03 0.49 9.10
N GLU A 119 12.06 -0.20 9.57
CA GLU A 119 13.16 -0.74 8.75
C GLU A 119 12.69 -1.92 7.87
N LYS A 120 11.91 -1.61 6.83
CA LYS A 120 11.45 -2.55 5.81
C LYS A 120 12.29 -2.38 4.55
N GLY A 121 12.70 -3.50 3.97
CA GLY A 121 13.41 -3.57 2.70
C GLY A 121 12.49 -4.05 1.58
N ALA A 122 13.01 -4.05 0.35
CA ALA A 122 12.28 -4.51 -0.84
C ALA A 122 11.71 -5.93 -0.68
N ALA A 123 12.43 -6.80 0.04
CA ALA A 123 12.01 -8.16 0.33
C ALA A 123 10.71 -8.25 1.15
N ASP A 124 10.50 -7.32 2.09
CA ASP A 124 9.30 -7.29 2.94
C ASP A 124 8.06 -6.96 2.10
N TYR A 125 8.17 -5.96 1.21
CA TYR A 125 7.06 -5.60 0.31
C TYR A 125 6.79 -6.67 -0.75
N LYS A 126 7.84 -7.31 -1.27
CA LYS A 126 7.69 -8.44 -2.18
C LYS A 126 6.90 -9.58 -1.52
N ALA A 127 7.25 -9.93 -0.29
CA ALA A 127 6.52 -10.97 0.44
C ALA A 127 5.04 -10.59 0.64
N LEU A 128 4.73 -9.33 0.97
CA LEU A 128 3.33 -8.89 1.06
C LEU A 128 2.59 -9.04 -0.27
N ALA A 129 3.20 -8.63 -1.38
CA ALA A 129 2.59 -8.73 -2.72
C ALA A 129 2.42 -10.17 -3.21
N GLU A 130 3.24 -11.11 -2.73
CA GLU A 130 3.10 -12.54 -3.03
C GLU A 130 2.00 -13.20 -2.20
N TYR A 131 1.77 -12.73 -0.98
CA TYR A 131 0.76 -13.29 -0.07
C TYR A 131 -0.63 -12.67 -0.24
N PHE A 132 -0.71 -11.40 -0.66
CA PHE A 132 -1.96 -10.66 -0.73
C PHE A 132 -2.11 -9.96 -2.08
N HIS A 133 -3.28 -10.12 -2.69
CA HIS A 133 -3.63 -9.36 -3.90
C HIS A 133 -4.11 -7.94 -3.57
N THR A 134 -4.60 -7.69 -2.35
CA THR A 134 -5.07 -6.37 -1.90
C THR A 134 -4.46 -5.99 -0.55
N LEU A 135 -3.99 -4.74 -0.46
CA LEU A 135 -3.50 -4.10 0.76
C LEU A 135 -4.35 -2.87 1.07
N VAL A 136 -4.97 -2.86 2.24
CA VAL A 136 -5.61 -1.68 2.84
C VAL A 136 -4.60 -0.96 3.73
N LEU A 137 -4.36 0.32 3.46
CA LEU A 137 -3.35 1.12 4.15
C LEU A 137 -4.01 2.21 5.01
N ASP A 138 -3.76 2.17 6.32
CA ASP A 138 -4.28 3.13 7.29
C ASP A 138 -3.27 4.22 7.65
N ASP A 139 -3.80 5.32 8.21
CA ASP A 139 -3.04 6.33 8.96
C ASP A 139 -1.86 6.95 8.17
N VAL A 140 -2.07 7.17 6.88
CA VAL A 140 -1.13 7.91 6.02
C VAL A 140 -1.14 9.37 6.47
N GLN A 141 -0.05 9.81 7.10
CA GLN A 141 0.10 11.20 7.52
C GLN A 141 0.44 12.08 6.30
N PRO A 142 -0.10 13.31 6.23
CA PRO A 142 0.18 14.26 5.16
C PRO A 142 1.62 14.78 5.14
#